data_AF-A0A6J4JD42-F1
#
_entry.id   AF-A0A6J4JD42-F1
#
_cell.length_a   1.000
_cell.length_b   1.000
_cell.length_c   1.000
_cell.angle_alpha   90.00
_cell.angle_beta   90.00
_cell.angle_gamma   90.00
#
_symmetry.space_group_name_H-M   'P 1'
#
loop_
_entity.id
_entity.type
_entity.pdbx_description
1 polymer ?
#
loop_
_entity_poly.entity_id
_entity_poly.type
_entity_poly.pdbx_seq_one_letter_code
_entity_poly.pdbx_strand_id
1 'polypeptide(L)'
;MPALPLKEIQALFDKIQNLTVSETGARQLEELAREAIRVLESMEDKGDDLLKIRTKASKRGLEADVLNYLQKYWQTGDKVSRTGRFIQARSQATHLLQQVIHTARK
;
A
#
# COMPACT_ATOMS: atom_id res chain seq x y z
N MET A 1 -14.85 -18.61 -7.26
CA MET A 1 -14.59 -17.21 -7.67
C MET A 1 -13.76 -16.50 -6.60
N PRO A 2 -12.47 -16.20 -6.83
CA PRO A 2 -11.73 -15.20 -6.03
C PRO A 2 -10.99 -14.14 -6.88
N ALA A 3 -11.43 -13.84 -8.11
CA ALA A 3 -10.67 -12.98 -9.04
C ALA A 3 -10.80 -11.46 -8.82
N LEU A 4 -11.84 -10.99 -8.10
CA LEU A 4 -12.12 -9.54 -7.97
C LEU A 4 -11.11 -8.82 -7.06
N PRO A 5 -10.83 -9.29 -5.82
CA PRO A 5 -9.95 -8.55 -4.91
C PRO A 5 -8.50 -8.46 -5.40
N LEU A 6 -8.00 -9.49 -6.08
CA LEU A 6 -6.64 -9.49 -6.64
C LEU A 6 -6.49 -8.46 -7.77
N LYS A 7 -7.52 -8.27 -8.61
CA LYS A 7 -7.51 -7.24 -9.65
C LYS A 7 -7.52 -5.83 -9.05
N GLU A 8 -8.26 -5.64 -7.95
CA GLU A 8 -8.27 -4.37 -7.22
C GLU A 8 -6.89 -4.07 -6.61
N ILE A 9 -6.25 -5.05 -5.98
CA ILE A 9 -4.87 -4.89 -5.45
C ILE A 9 -3.88 -4.57 -6.58
N GLN A 10 -4.00 -5.19 -7.76
CA GLN A 10 -3.17 -4.88 -8.92
C GLN A 10 -3.37 -3.43 -9.39
N ALA A 11 -4.63 -3.00 -9.51
CA ALA A 11 -4.94 -1.61 -9.90
C ALA A 11 -4.40 -0.59 -8.87
N LEU A 12 -4.47 -0.91 -7.59
CA LEU A 12 -3.91 -0.06 -6.52
C LEU A 12 -2.38 0.00 -6.59
N PHE A 13 -1.73 -1.15 -6.81
CA PHE A 13 -0.29 -1.21 -7.03
C PHE A 13 0.13 -0.30 -8.20
N ASP A 14 -0.52 -0.42 -9.35
CA ASP A 14 -0.21 0.37 -10.53
C ASP A 14 -0.41 1.86 -10.28
N LYS A 15 -1.51 2.25 -9.62
CA LYS A 15 -1.76 3.66 -9.26
C LYS A 15 -0.67 4.21 -8.34
N ILE A 16 -0.34 3.50 -7.26
CA ILE A 16 0.67 3.91 -6.27
C ILE A 16 2.04 4.06 -6.92
N GLN A 17 2.44 3.11 -7.78
CA GLN A 17 3.73 3.12 -8.47
C GLN A 17 3.91 4.38 -9.33
N ASN A 18 2.82 4.86 -9.95
CA ASN A 18 2.82 5.99 -10.87
C ASN A 18 2.58 7.36 -10.18
N LEU A 19 2.45 7.41 -8.85
CA LEU A 19 2.27 8.68 -8.16
C LEU A 19 3.52 9.56 -8.22
N THR A 20 3.31 10.84 -8.46
CA THR A 20 4.36 11.86 -8.48
C THR A 20 4.59 12.47 -7.09
N VAL A 21 5.83 12.90 -6.82
CA VAL A 21 6.17 13.55 -5.55
C VAL A 21 5.56 14.97 -5.53
N SER A 22 4.42 15.10 -4.87
CA SER A 22 3.71 16.38 -4.67
C SER A 22 2.78 16.26 -3.46
N GLU A 23 2.22 17.38 -2.98
CA GLU A 23 1.19 17.31 -1.93
C GLU A 23 -0.05 16.55 -2.39
N THR A 24 -0.48 16.76 -3.64
CA THR A 24 -1.57 16.00 -4.26
C THR A 24 -1.24 14.52 -4.32
N GLY A 25 -0.03 14.18 -4.76
CA GLY A 25 0.44 12.79 -4.78
C GLY A 25 0.49 12.17 -3.39
N ALA A 26 0.90 12.92 -2.36
CA ALA A 26 0.91 12.45 -0.98
C ALA A 26 -0.49 12.15 -0.44
N ARG A 27 -1.48 13.02 -0.73
CA ARG A 27 -2.90 12.75 -0.39
C ARG A 27 -3.43 11.52 -1.11
N GLN A 28 -3.16 11.41 -2.41
CA GLN A 28 -3.55 10.24 -3.20
C GLN A 28 -2.90 8.96 -2.68
N LEU A 29 -1.62 9.03 -2.27
CA LEU A 29 -0.93 7.89 -1.67
C LEU A 29 -1.61 7.45 -0.36
N GLU A 30 -2.05 8.40 0.46
CA GLU A 30 -2.77 8.11 1.70
C GLU A 30 -4.14 7.45 1.42
N GLU A 31 -4.90 7.99 0.47
CA GLU A 31 -6.19 7.43 0.06
C GLU A 31 -6.03 6.01 -0.50
N LEU A 32 -5.08 5.80 -1.40
CA LEU A 32 -4.80 4.50 -2.01
C LEU A 32 -4.27 3.48 -1.00
N ALA A 33 -3.46 3.92 -0.02
CA ALA A 33 -3.02 3.04 1.06
C ALA A 33 -4.19 2.59 1.95
N ARG A 34 -5.12 3.50 2.28
CA ARG A 34 -6.35 3.17 3.02
C ARG A 34 -7.28 2.26 2.23
N GLU A 35 -7.42 2.49 0.93
CA GLU A 35 -8.18 1.62 0.03
C GLU A 35 -7.56 0.22 -0.01
N ALA A 36 -6.24 0.14 -0.16
CA ALA A 36 -5.52 -1.13 -0.13
C ALA A 36 -5.72 -1.90 1.18
N ILE A 37 -5.69 -1.23 2.33
CA ILE A 37 -5.99 -1.85 3.63
C ILE A 37 -7.38 -2.49 3.63
N ARG A 38 -8.40 -1.80 3.12
CA ARG A 38 -9.78 -2.32 3.03
C ARG A 38 -9.88 -3.52 2.10
N VAL A 39 -9.23 -3.47 0.94
CA VAL A 39 -9.22 -4.60 -0.01
C VAL A 39 -8.51 -5.81 0.61
N LEU A 40 -7.35 -5.60 1.25
CA LEU A 40 -6.62 -6.66 1.94
C LEU A 40 -7.41 -7.26 3.10
N GLU A 41 -8.14 -6.44 3.86
CA GLU A 41 -9.05 -6.94 4.90
C GLU A 41 -10.13 -7.85 4.31
N SER A 42 -10.70 -7.50 3.15
CA SER A 42 -11.65 -8.37 2.44
C SER A 42 -11.03 -9.67 1.90
N MET A 43 -9.69 -9.76 1.86
CA MET A 43 -8.91 -10.91 1.43
C MET A 43 -8.36 -11.74 2.60
N GLU A 44 -8.37 -11.23 3.83
CA GLU A 44 -7.67 -11.83 4.98
C GLU A 44 -8.12 -13.27 5.27
N ASP A 45 -9.39 -13.58 5.02
CA ASP A 45 -9.97 -14.92 5.20
C ASP A 45 -10.07 -15.75 3.91
N LYS A 46 -9.61 -15.20 2.77
CA LYS A 46 -9.71 -15.84 1.45
C LYS A 46 -8.38 -16.46 1.03
N GLY A 47 -8.44 -17.67 0.46
CA GLY A 47 -7.28 -18.39 -0.07
C GLY A 47 -6.59 -19.31 0.94
N ASP A 48 -5.40 -19.78 0.59
CA ASP A 48 -4.57 -20.65 1.43
C ASP A 48 -3.89 -19.89 2.59
N ASP A 49 -3.32 -20.64 3.54
CA ASP A 49 -2.69 -20.06 4.73
C ASP A 49 -1.54 -19.11 4.40
N LEU A 50 -0.79 -19.35 3.32
CA LEU A 50 0.30 -18.49 2.90
C LEU A 50 -0.24 -17.14 2.42
N LEU A 51 -1.33 -17.14 1.64
CA LEU A 51 -1.99 -15.91 1.19
C LEU A 51 -2.58 -15.14 2.37
N LYS A 52 -3.19 -15.82 3.35
CA LYS A 52 -3.73 -15.18 4.57
C LYS A 52 -2.63 -14.52 5.38
N ILE A 53 -1.54 -15.24 5.65
CA ILE A 53 -0.36 -14.70 6.36
C ILE A 53 0.19 -13.49 5.62
N ARG A 54 0.33 -13.58 4.29
CA ARG A 54 0.89 -12.49 3.49
C ARG A 54 -0.03 -11.26 3.48
N THR A 55 -1.32 -11.46 3.29
CA THR A 55 -2.34 -10.42 3.32
C THR A 55 -2.34 -9.68 4.65
N LYS A 56 -2.33 -10.42 5.76
CA LYS A 56 -2.30 -9.85 7.11
C LYS A 56 -1.00 -9.07 7.39
N ALA A 57 0.14 -9.60 6.96
CA ALA A 57 1.42 -8.92 7.09
C ALA A 57 1.45 -7.62 6.28
N SER A 58 0.99 -7.66 5.03
CA SER A 58 0.92 -6.48 4.17
C SER A 58 -0.06 -5.43 4.68
N LYS A 59 -1.22 -5.83 5.20
CA LYS A 59 -2.17 -4.92 5.86
C LYS A 59 -1.51 -4.16 7.01
N ARG A 60 -0.88 -4.90 7.94
CA ARG A 60 -0.15 -4.31 9.07
C ARG A 60 0.97 -3.39 8.63
N GLY A 61 1.73 -3.75 7.60
CA GLY A 61 2.80 -2.91 7.06
C GLY A 61 2.27 -1.60 6.46
N LEU A 62 1.12 -1.62 5.78
CA LEU A 62 0.48 -0.40 5.29
C LEU A 62 0.04 0.51 6.45
N GLU A 63 -0.61 -0.07 7.47
CA GLU A 63 -1.08 0.66 8.66
C GLU A 63 0.07 1.25 9.48
N ALA A 64 1.12 0.48 9.72
CA ALA A 64 2.21 0.85 10.62
C ALA A 64 3.32 1.66 9.93
N ASP A 65 3.71 1.30 8.71
CA ASP A 65 4.86 1.91 8.05
C ASP A 65 4.41 3.01 7.10
N VAL A 66 3.52 2.70 6.15
CA VAL A 66 3.15 3.63 5.07
C VAL A 66 2.40 4.84 5.63
N LEU A 67 1.39 4.63 6.46
CA LEU A 67 0.66 5.74 7.08
C LEU A 67 1.53 6.56 8.05
N ASN A 68 2.51 5.93 8.72
CA ASN A 68 3.47 6.65 9.56
C ASN A 68 4.43 7.54 8.74
N TYR A 69 4.92 7.05 7.61
CA TYR A 69 5.73 7.87 6.70
C TYR A 69 4.93 9.06 6.16
N LEU A 70 3.65 8.85 5.82
CA LEU A 70 2.73 9.92 5.39
C LEU A 70 2.41 10.91 6.52
N GLN A 71 2.20 10.43 7.73
CA GLN A 71 2.01 11.31 8.89
C GLN A 71 3.25 12.21 9.09
N LYS A 72 4.45 11.63 9.01
CA LYS A 72 5.71 12.37 9.10
C LYS A 72 5.91 13.33 7.93
N TYR A 73 5.43 12.98 6.72
CA TYR A 73 5.41 13.89 5.58
C TYR A 73 4.69 15.20 5.93
N TRP A 74 3.49 15.10 6.52
CA TRP A 74 2.68 16.27 6.89
C TRP A 74 3.27 17.09 8.04
N GLN A 75 3.96 16.43 8.97
CA GLN A 75 4.62 17.08 10.11
C GLN A 75 5.92 17.79 9.74
N THR A 76 6.53 17.46 8.60
CA THR A 76 7.83 18.01 8.24
C THR A 76 7.69 19.35 7.52
N GLY A 77 8.49 20.34 7.93
CA GLY A 77 8.51 21.67 7.31
C GLY A 77 9.39 21.78 6.07
N ASP A 78 10.40 20.92 5.91
CA ASP A 78 11.35 21.00 4.80
C ASP A 78 10.98 20.08 3.62
N LYS A 79 11.22 20.59 2.42
CA LYS A 79 10.85 19.93 1.15
C LYS A 79 11.64 18.64 0.89
N VAL A 80 12.90 18.57 1.34
CA VAL A 80 13.78 17.42 1.09
C VAL A 80 13.29 16.22 1.90
N SER A 81 13.04 16.41 3.19
CA SER A 81 12.48 15.38 4.05
C SER A 81 11.09 14.96 3.60
N ARG A 82 10.21 15.89 3.19
CA ARG A 82 8.90 15.54 2.59
C ARG A 82 9.08 14.62 1.39
N THR A 83 9.98 14.96 0.47
CA THR A 83 10.29 14.12 -0.70
C THR A 83 10.77 12.73 -0.27
N GLY A 84 11.70 12.66 0.69
CA GLY A 84 12.20 11.39 1.23
C GLY A 84 11.11 10.53 1.86
N ARG A 85 10.23 11.14 2.68
CA ARG A 85 9.10 10.44 3.33
C ARG A 85 8.10 9.91 2.31
N PHE A 86 7.78 10.71 1.28
CA PHE A 86 6.90 10.27 0.21
C PHE A 86 7.49 9.06 -0.54
N ILE A 87 8.77 9.12 -0.91
CA ILE A 87 9.44 8.02 -1.62
C ILE A 87 9.46 6.75 -0.76
N GLN A 88 9.74 6.87 0.55
CA GLN A 88 9.69 5.75 1.50
C GLN A 88 8.29 5.14 1.58
N ALA A 89 7.25 5.97 1.76
CA ALA A 89 5.87 5.53 1.81
C ALA A 89 5.46 4.79 0.52
N ARG A 90 5.76 5.38 -0.64
CA ARG A 90 5.42 4.81 -1.95
C ARG A 90 6.14 3.48 -2.17
N SER A 91 7.44 3.43 -1.92
CA SER A 91 8.26 2.22 -2.06
C SER A 91 7.75 1.09 -1.19
N GLN A 92 7.48 1.38 0.10
CA GLN A 92 6.97 0.39 1.03
C GLN A 92 5.59 -0.11 0.62
N ALA A 93 4.67 0.78 0.23
CA ALA A 93 3.36 0.39 -0.28
C ALA A 93 3.47 -0.52 -1.51
N THR A 94 4.27 -0.14 -2.51
CA THR A 94 4.47 -0.98 -3.72
C THR A 94 5.02 -2.36 -3.37
N HIS A 95 5.98 -2.44 -2.45
CA HIS A 95 6.59 -3.70 -2.04
C HIS A 95 5.56 -4.63 -1.37
N LEU A 96 4.80 -4.11 -0.40
CA LEU A 96 3.81 -4.90 0.34
C LEU A 96 2.69 -5.44 -0.57
N LEU A 97 2.21 -4.62 -1.51
CA LEU A 97 1.18 -5.04 -2.48
C LEU A 97 1.74 -6.06 -3.47
N GLN A 98 2.96 -5.87 -3.96
CA GLN A 98 3.60 -6.81 -4.87
C GLN A 98 3.76 -8.20 -4.24
N GLN A 99 4.08 -8.29 -2.94
CA GLN A 99 4.16 -9.57 -2.27
C GLN A 99 2.81 -10.31 -2.25
N VAL A 100 1.71 -9.59 -1.99
CA VAL A 100 0.35 -10.19 -2.01
C VAL A 100 -0.01 -10.64 -3.42
N ILE A 101 0.25 -9.81 -4.43
CA ILE A 101 -0.02 -10.14 -5.84
C ILE A 101 0.74 -11.40 -6.26
N HIS A 102 2.02 -11.49 -5.89
CA HIS A 102 2.84 -12.64 -6.23
C HIS A 102 2.35 -13.92 -5.55
N THR A 103 2.00 -13.84 -4.26
CA THR A 103 1.47 -15.00 -3.53
C THR A 103 0.11 -15.44 -4.07
N ALA A 104 -0.80 -14.51 -4.38
CA ALA A 104 -2.15 -14.83 -4.87
C ALA A 104 -2.19 -15.36 -6.32
N ARG A 105 -1.09 -15.27 -7.07
CA ARG A 105 -0.97 -15.78 -8.45
C ARG A 105 -0.34 -17.18 -8.52
N LYS A 106 0.26 -17.65 -7.43
CA LYS A 106 0.78 -19.01 -7.33
C LYS A 106 -0.35 -19.99 -7.10
#